data_AF-I4EJ23-F1
#
_entry.id   AF-I4EJ23-F1
#
_cell.length_a   1.000
_cell.length_b   1.000
_cell.length_c   1.000
_cell.angle_alpha   90.00
_cell.angle_beta   90.00
_cell.angle_gamma   90.00
#
_symmetry.space_group_name_H-M   'P 1'
#
loop_
_entity.id
_entity.type
_entity.pdbx_description
1 polymer ?
#
loop_
_entity_poly.entity_id
_entity_poly.type
_entity_poly.pdbx_seq_one_letter_code
_entity_poly.pdbx_strand_id
1 'polypeptide(L)'
;MIDTVIVPMDGSELAEQVLPCAGQVAQHTGAGLLLLQVLPTDASAALKEEAFAYLDEVAKNLDQRVQTEIRLGNPANEIMTAAGAVPEPIIAMTTHGRGGLGRLLYGSVADQVVRDANVPVFLIRSGAVPATPCAIHSILVPLDGSAYAEAALPYAAELARVFDADLWLAQVADTTSVTEDPAVAEKLAAEYQQAVRDANAYLHTLADRFSRDGIRVHPRVLAGFTEDELLQFGKETAADLIVMASHGRSGLRRFGSRSLAERLLRLGTAPVLMVRPAGVAWTEGSRPAVSGGLEAEAPQPAPVEEAKSVSPSPAPEREVAPVKGETSLPAAWEAEAARWEIDPAHSEIEFSIRHLMISTIKGRFNRFSGFIAFTHAEALPAAVEVEIDVASIDTGQEQRDIHLRSGDFFDVETYPTILFVSRRIDLLSADHFRIVGDLRMHGVTRPVTLEAIFLGFGRDPWGQQRASFTATTRIDRRDFGITWNQPLEAGGIMIGDTVTISLNIEAVKREIGMAGQSTGEAARDA
;
A
#
# COMPACT_ATOMS: atom_id res chain seq x y z
N MET A 1 -6.23 -12.32 -27.51
CA MET A 1 -4.94 -11.96 -26.90
C MET A 1 -4.49 -12.98 -25.87
N ILE A 2 -5.23 -14.08 -25.68
CA ILE A 2 -4.83 -15.21 -24.84
C ILE A 2 -4.97 -16.46 -25.70
N ASP A 3 -3.85 -17.00 -26.17
CA ASP A 3 -3.83 -18.20 -27.00
C ASP A 3 -3.41 -19.45 -26.21
N THR A 4 -2.67 -19.27 -25.11
CA THR A 4 -2.24 -20.38 -24.25
C THR A 4 -2.38 -20.01 -22.77
N VAL A 5 -3.03 -20.87 -21.99
CA VAL A 5 -3.04 -20.81 -20.52
C VAL A 5 -2.07 -21.85 -20.00
N ILE A 6 -0.99 -21.42 -19.37
CA ILE A 6 0.01 -22.31 -18.76
C ILE A 6 -0.34 -22.47 -17.28
N VAL A 7 -0.50 -23.70 -16.83
CA VAL A 7 -0.74 -24.03 -15.42
C VAL A 7 0.45 -24.83 -14.89
N PRO A 8 1.33 -24.20 -14.08
CA PRO A 8 2.39 -24.92 -13.40
C PRO A 8 1.81 -25.88 -12.34
N MET A 9 2.18 -27.14 -12.43
CA MET A 9 1.76 -28.21 -11.53
C MET A 9 2.97 -28.76 -10.78
N ASP A 10 2.84 -28.98 -9.47
CA ASP A 10 3.89 -29.57 -8.63
C ASP A 10 3.45 -30.88 -7.96
N GLY A 11 2.26 -31.39 -8.29
CA GLY A 11 1.66 -32.57 -7.65
C GLY A 11 0.88 -32.24 -6.38
N SER A 12 0.78 -30.97 -5.98
CA SER A 12 0.02 -30.56 -4.80
C SER A 12 -1.43 -30.22 -5.12
N GLU A 13 -2.32 -30.51 -4.18
CA GLU A 13 -3.73 -30.04 -4.23
C GLU A 13 -3.82 -28.51 -4.32
N LEU A 14 -2.81 -27.80 -3.80
CA LEU A 14 -2.76 -26.34 -3.88
C LEU A 14 -2.61 -25.85 -5.32
N ALA A 15 -1.71 -26.45 -6.10
CA ALA A 15 -1.51 -26.10 -7.51
C ALA A 15 -2.77 -26.38 -8.34
N GLU A 16 -3.51 -27.43 -8.00
CA GLU A 16 -4.76 -27.80 -8.69
C GLU A 16 -5.91 -26.80 -8.49
N GLN A 17 -5.91 -25.99 -7.42
CA GLN A 17 -6.98 -25.03 -7.15
C GLN A 17 -7.19 -23.98 -8.25
N VAL A 18 -6.19 -23.74 -9.10
CA VAL A 18 -6.32 -22.82 -10.22
C VAL A 18 -7.03 -23.43 -11.44
N LEU A 19 -7.05 -24.75 -11.55
CA LEU A 19 -7.53 -25.46 -12.74
C LEU A 19 -8.97 -25.12 -13.13
N PRO A 20 -9.95 -25.00 -12.21
CA PRO A 20 -11.32 -24.64 -12.59
C PRO A 20 -11.39 -23.30 -13.32
N CYS A 21 -10.70 -22.26 -12.84
CA CYS A 21 -10.71 -20.97 -13.50
C CYS A 21 -9.80 -20.91 -14.73
N ALA A 22 -8.61 -21.50 -14.66
CA ALA A 22 -7.72 -21.59 -15.83
C ALA A 22 -8.43 -22.32 -16.98
N GLY A 23 -9.22 -23.35 -16.65
CA GLY A 23 -10.04 -24.08 -17.59
C GLY A 23 -11.15 -23.23 -18.19
N GLN A 24 -11.90 -22.49 -17.37
CA GLN A 24 -12.94 -21.59 -17.85
C GLN A 24 -12.39 -20.46 -18.74
N VAL A 25 -11.25 -19.87 -18.37
CA VAL A 25 -10.55 -18.86 -19.20
C VAL A 25 -10.17 -19.46 -20.54
N ALA A 26 -9.52 -20.63 -20.55
CA ALA A 26 -9.13 -21.29 -21.78
C ALA A 26 -10.33 -21.65 -22.68
N GLN A 27 -11.42 -22.18 -22.10
CA GLN A 27 -12.63 -22.51 -22.84
C GLN A 27 -13.29 -21.29 -23.48
N HIS A 28 -13.44 -20.18 -22.74
CA HIS A 28 -14.13 -18.99 -23.23
C HIS A 28 -13.27 -18.16 -24.21
N THR A 29 -11.95 -18.13 -24.05
CA THR A 29 -11.06 -17.47 -25.02
C THR A 29 -10.73 -18.35 -26.22
N GLY A 30 -10.96 -19.66 -26.14
CA GLY A 30 -10.52 -20.64 -27.12
C GLY A 30 -9.01 -20.97 -27.03
N ALA A 31 -8.35 -20.58 -25.95
CA ALA A 31 -6.93 -20.86 -25.72
C ALA A 31 -6.66 -22.35 -25.48
N GLY A 32 -5.46 -22.79 -25.82
CA GLY A 32 -4.96 -24.10 -25.38
C GLY A 32 -4.61 -24.09 -23.89
N LEU A 33 -4.85 -25.20 -23.19
CA LEU A 33 -4.36 -25.37 -21.81
C LEU A 33 -3.07 -26.20 -21.82
N LEU A 34 -2.00 -25.68 -21.21
CA LEU A 34 -0.72 -26.37 -21.02
C LEU A 34 -0.50 -26.65 -19.53
N LEU A 35 -0.54 -27.92 -19.13
CA LEU A 35 -0.12 -28.34 -17.79
C LEU A 35 1.38 -28.59 -17.79
N LEU A 36 2.12 -27.83 -16.99
CA LEU A 36 3.58 -27.85 -16.96
C LEU A 36 4.07 -28.30 -15.59
N GLN A 37 4.82 -29.40 -15.52
CA GLN A 37 5.52 -29.80 -14.29
C GLN A 37 7.03 -29.62 -14.46
N VAL A 38 7.67 -29.01 -13.46
CA VAL A 38 9.13 -28.83 -13.44
C VAL A 38 9.72 -29.72 -12.35
N LEU A 39 10.60 -30.63 -12.77
CA LEU A 39 11.31 -31.54 -11.87
C LEU A 39 12.77 -31.07 -11.66
N PRO A 40 13.45 -31.54 -10.60
CA PRO A 40 14.88 -31.33 -10.43
C PRO A 40 15.70 -31.85 -11.62
N THR A 41 16.86 -31.25 -11.87
CA THR A 41 17.76 -31.64 -12.99
C THR A 41 18.25 -33.09 -12.89
N ASP A 42 18.31 -33.63 -11.69
CA ASP A 42 18.73 -34.98 -11.35
C ASP A 42 17.56 -35.97 -11.14
N ALA A 43 16.34 -35.59 -11.55
CA ALA A 43 15.15 -36.44 -11.44
C ALA A 43 15.34 -37.84 -12.05
N SER A 44 15.00 -38.87 -11.28
CA SER A 44 15.07 -40.27 -11.70
C SER A 44 14.05 -40.59 -12.80
N ALA A 45 14.24 -41.72 -13.50
CA ALA A 45 13.26 -42.19 -14.48
C ALA A 45 11.90 -42.46 -13.84
N ALA A 46 11.87 -43.05 -12.64
CA ALA A 46 10.63 -43.31 -11.89
C ALA A 46 9.88 -42.01 -11.56
N LEU A 47 10.58 -40.98 -11.08
CA LEU A 47 9.94 -39.68 -10.78
C LEU A 47 9.37 -39.02 -12.04
N LYS A 48 10.03 -39.18 -13.20
CA LYS A 48 9.51 -38.69 -14.48
C LYS A 48 8.26 -39.44 -14.91
N GLU A 49 8.24 -40.77 -14.75
CA GLU A 49 7.07 -41.60 -15.04
C GLU A 49 5.88 -41.23 -14.14
N GLU A 50 6.12 -41.02 -12.84
CA GLU A 50 5.11 -40.56 -11.88
C GLU A 50 4.54 -39.19 -12.27
N ALA A 51 5.39 -38.24 -12.63
CA ALA A 51 4.98 -36.91 -13.09
C ALA A 51 4.16 -36.98 -14.40
N PHE A 52 4.54 -37.83 -15.35
CA PHE A 52 3.75 -38.05 -16.57
C PHE A 52 2.38 -38.63 -16.27
N ALA A 53 2.32 -39.65 -15.40
CA ALA A 53 1.07 -40.28 -15.01
C ALA A 53 0.13 -39.29 -14.30
N TYR A 54 0.68 -38.48 -13.40
CA TYR A 54 -0.05 -37.41 -12.72
C TYR A 54 -0.63 -36.39 -13.70
N LEU A 55 0.18 -35.83 -14.59
CA LEU A 55 -0.30 -34.85 -15.57
C LEU A 55 -1.35 -35.44 -16.52
N ASP A 56 -1.20 -36.69 -16.94
CA ASP A 56 -2.17 -37.40 -17.79
C ASP A 56 -3.51 -37.64 -17.06
N GLU A 57 -3.47 -37.96 -15.76
CA GLU A 57 -4.67 -38.08 -14.93
C GLU A 57 -5.40 -36.74 -14.78
N VAL A 58 -4.68 -35.67 -14.43
CA VAL A 58 -5.26 -34.33 -14.32
C VAL A 58 -5.84 -33.88 -15.66
N ALA A 59 -5.13 -34.08 -16.77
CA ALA A 59 -5.58 -33.72 -18.11
C ALA A 59 -6.88 -34.43 -18.52
N LYS A 60 -7.06 -35.71 -18.17
CA LYS A 60 -8.28 -36.48 -18.47
C LYS A 60 -9.52 -35.94 -17.76
N ASN A 61 -9.34 -35.30 -16.62
CA ASN A 61 -10.44 -34.75 -15.81
C ASN A 61 -10.87 -33.34 -16.28
N LEU A 62 -10.29 -32.82 -17.36
CA LEU A 62 -10.59 -31.49 -17.90
C LEU A 62 -11.33 -31.61 -19.24
N ASP A 63 -12.42 -30.86 -19.38
CA ASP A 63 -13.33 -30.90 -20.54
C ASP A 63 -12.80 -30.19 -21.81
N GLN A 64 -11.48 -30.11 -22.00
CA GLN A 64 -10.88 -29.34 -23.09
C GLN A 64 -9.57 -29.94 -23.61
N ARG A 65 -9.02 -29.35 -24.68
CA ARG A 65 -7.74 -29.77 -25.22
C ARG A 65 -6.59 -29.34 -24.30
N VAL A 66 -6.01 -30.33 -23.63
CA VAL A 66 -4.88 -30.15 -22.72
C VAL A 66 -3.60 -30.68 -23.35
N GLN A 67 -2.53 -29.90 -23.27
CA GLN A 67 -1.16 -30.34 -23.51
C GLN A 67 -0.46 -30.53 -22.17
N THR A 68 0.41 -31.52 -22.08
CA THR A 68 1.21 -31.78 -20.88
C THR A 68 2.68 -31.68 -21.24
N GLU A 69 3.46 -31.05 -20.37
CA GLU A 69 4.90 -30.87 -20.57
C GLU A 69 5.65 -31.06 -19.25
N ILE A 70 6.78 -31.77 -19.31
CA ILE A 70 7.69 -31.93 -18.19
C ILE A 70 9.01 -31.26 -18.54
N ARG A 71 9.49 -30.37 -17.67
CA ARG A 71 10.80 -29.72 -17.77
C ARG A 71 11.68 -30.07 -16.58
N LEU A 72 12.99 -29.91 -16.76
CA LEU A 72 13.98 -30.16 -15.71
C LEU A 72 14.74 -28.87 -15.41
N GLY A 73 14.74 -28.41 -14.16
CA GLY A 73 15.42 -27.17 -13.81
C GLY A 73 14.90 -26.50 -12.55
N ASN A 74 15.15 -25.20 -12.46
CA ASN A 74 14.52 -24.35 -11.45
C ASN A 74 13.07 -24.04 -11.87
N PRO A 75 12.05 -24.32 -11.04
CA PRO A 75 10.65 -24.18 -11.43
C PRO A 75 10.28 -22.83 -12.03
N ALA A 76 10.60 -21.72 -11.38
CA ALA A 76 10.23 -20.40 -11.86
C ALA A 76 10.89 -20.07 -13.21
N ASN A 77 12.17 -20.40 -13.37
CA ASN A 77 12.90 -20.19 -14.62
C ASN A 77 12.31 -21.01 -15.77
N GLU A 78 12.00 -22.27 -15.53
CA GLU A 78 11.44 -23.16 -16.56
C GLU A 78 10.01 -22.76 -16.93
N ILE A 79 9.18 -22.33 -15.95
CA ILE A 79 7.85 -21.78 -16.21
C ILE A 79 7.93 -20.56 -17.13
N MET A 80 8.81 -19.60 -16.82
CA MET A 80 9.00 -18.41 -17.65
C MET A 80 9.56 -18.74 -19.04
N THR A 81 10.43 -19.75 -19.13
CA THR A 81 10.98 -20.23 -20.39
C THR A 81 9.92 -20.90 -21.25
N ALA A 82 9.02 -21.69 -20.65
CA ALA A 82 7.88 -22.29 -21.34
C ALA A 82 6.92 -21.22 -21.86
N ALA A 83 6.62 -20.20 -21.04
CA ALA A 83 5.81 -19.06 -21.46
C ALA A 83 6.43 -18.34 -22.67
N GLY A 84 7.74 -18.12 -22.69
CA GLY A 84 8.42 -17.52 -23.84
C GLY A 84 8.41 -18.34 -25.13
N ALA A 85 8.00 -19.62 -25.08
CA ALA A 85 8.03 -20.54 -26.22
C ALA A 85 6.66 -20.69 -26.92
N VAL A 86 5.60 -20.08 -26.38
CA VAL A 86 4.23 -20.17 -26.92
C VAL A 86 3.69 -18.77 -27.25
N PRO A 87 2.76 -18.64 -28.22
CA PRO A 87 2.14 -17.36 -28.53
C PRO A 87 1.17 -16.93 -27.42
N GLU A 88 1.14 -15.63 -27.15
CA GLU A 88 0.18 -14.96 -26.24
C GLU A 88 -0.16 -15.74 -24.96
N PRO A 89 0.85 -16.14 -24.16
CA PRO A 89 0.63 -16.93 -22.94
C PRO A 89 0.05 -16.08 -21.83
N ILE A 90 -0.72 -16.73 -20.96
CA ILE A 90 -0.88 -16.32 -19.56
C ILE A 90 -0.41 -17.47 -18.66
N ILE A 91 0.17 -17.14 -17.49
CA ILE A 91 0.53 -18.13 -16.47
C ILE A 91 -0.53 -18.10 -15.38
N ALA A 92 -1.21 -19.22 -15.14
CA ALA A 92 -2.22 -19.35 -14.10
C ALA A 92 -1.68 -20.18 -12.93
N MET A 93 -1.68 -19.64 -11.71
CA MET A 93 -1.19 -20.35 -10.52
C MET A 93 -1.90 -19.94 -9.23
N THR A 94 -1.86 -20.85 -8.24
CA THR A 94 -2.38 -20.60 -6.89
C THR A 94 -1.29 -20.00 -5.99
N THR A 95 -1.63 -19.02 -5.15
CA THR A 95 -0.76 -18.45 -4.10
C THR A 95 -1.15 -18.96 -2.71
N HIS A 96 -0.17 -19.01 -1.79
CA HIS A 96 -0.41 -19.43 -0.41
C HIS A 96 -1.16 -18.33 0.38
N GLY A 97 -2.27 -18.67 1.03
CA GLY A 97 -3.03 -17.80 1.92
C GLY A 97 -2.64 -17.93 3.39
N ARG A 98 -3.07 -16.95 4.21
CA ARG A 98 -2.97 -16.67 5.68
C ARG A 98 -2.65 -17.77 6.74
N GLY A 99 -2.25 -18.99 6.40
CA GLY A 99 -2.14 -20.14 7.32
C GLY A 99 -0.75 -20.54 7.83
N GLY A 100 0.35 -19.92 7.41
CA GLY A 100 1.68 -20.30 7.90
C GLY A 100 2.69 -19.17 7.79
N LEU A 101 3.33 -18.83 8.91
CA LEU A 101 4.45 -17.88 9.03
C LEU A 101 4.26 -16.60 8.20
N GLY A 102 3.69 -15.56 8.80
CA GLY A 102 3.31 -14.26 8.21
C GLY A 102 4.40 -13.40 7.53
N ARG A 103 5.47 -14.01 7.01
CA ARG A 103 6.49 -13.42 6.12
C ARG A 103 6.71 -14.20 4.81
N LEU A 104 6.03 -15.33 4.59
CA LEU A 104 6.13 -16.16 3.37
C LEU A 104 4.78 -16.20 2.63
N LEU A 105 4.32 -15.05 2.12
CA LEU A 105 3.01 -14.88 1.47
C LEU A 105 2.93 -15.45 0.04
N TYR A 106 4.01 -16.03 -0.46
CA TYR A 106 4.12 -16.56 -1.80
C TYR A 106 4.99 -17.81 -1.72
N GLY A 107 4.57 -18.94 -2.31
CA GLY A 107 5.53 -20.01 -2.58
C GLY A 107 6.72 -19.39 -3.33
N SER A 108 7.95 -19.83 -3.05
CA SER A 108 9.16 -19.24 -3.65
C SER A 108 9.08 -19.13 -5.18
N VAL A 109 8.37 -20.07 -5.82
CA VAL A 109 8.11 -20.10 -7.26
C VAL A 109 7.09 -19.03 -7.69
N ALA A 110 5.95 -18.93 -7.02
CA ALA A 110 4.90 -17.96 -7.37
C ALA A 110 5.39 -16.52 -7.20
N ASP A 111 6.12 -16.23 -6.13
CA ASP A 111 6.77 -14.92 -5.93
C ASP A 111 7.67 -14.56 -7.10
N GLN A 112 8.54 -15.49 -7.48
CA GLN A 112 9.52 -15.28 -8.54
C GLN A 112 8.84 -15.12 -9.91
N VAL A 113 7.80 -15.91 -10.21
CA VAL A 113 7.03 -15.76 -11.46
C VAL A 113 6.31 -14.42 -11.49
N VAL A 114 5.60 -14.03 -10.43
CA VAL A 114 4.92 -12.72 -10.37
C VAL A 114 5.92 -11.57 -10.47
N ARG A 115 7.14 -11.74 -9.96
CA ARG A 115 8.24 -10.76 -10.02
C ARG A 115 8.93 -10.65 -11.38
N ASP A 116 9.10 -11.76 -12.09
CA ASP A 116 10.01 -11.82 -13.23
C ASP A 116 9.34 -12.15 -14.58
N ALA A 117 8.13 -12.76 -14.61
CA ALA A 117 7.44 -13.14 -15.85
C ALA A 117 7.03 -11.95 -16.75
N ASN A 118 7.51 -11.90 -18.00
CA ASN A 118 7.15 -10.82 -18.94
C ASN A 118 5.77 -11.01 -19.61
N VAL A 119 4.94 -11.89 -19.08
CA VAL A 119 3.61 -12.26 -19.60
C VAL A 119 2.58 -12.08 -18.49
N PRO A 120 1.28 -11.97 -18.80
CA PRO A 120 0.25 -11.87 -17.76
C PRO A 120 0.26 -13.09 -16.82
N VAL A 121 0.06 -12.83 -15.53
CA VAL A 121 0.00 -13.88 -14.49
C VAL A 121 -1.36 -13.82 -13.81
N PHE A 122 -2.15 -14.88 -13.96
CA PHE A 122 -3.45 -15.09 -13.34
C PHE A 122 -3.28 -15.82 -12.00
N LEU A 123 -3.67 -15.15 -10.92
CA LEU A 123 -3.40 -15.58 -9.56
C LEU A 123 -4.71 -15.86 -8.83
N ILE A 124 -4.84 -17.06 -8.26
CA ILE A 124 -5.91 -17.41 -7.32
C ILE A 124 -5.31 -17.61 -5.94
N ARG A 125 -6.00 -17.14 -4.92
CA ARG A 125 -5.57 -17.30 -3.54
C ARG A 125 -6.08 -18.63 -2.96
N SER A 126 -5.23 -19.35 -2.23
CA SER A 126 -5.64 -20.59 -1.55
C SER A 126 -6.78 -20.33 -0.56
N GLY A 127 -7.84 -21.14 -0.64
CA GLY A 127 -9.01 -21.03 0.23
C GLY A 127 -10.02 -19.94 -0.19
N ALA A 128 -9.71 -19.13 -1.21
CA ALA A 128 -10.70 -18.36 -1.95
C ALA A 128 -11.12 -19.17 -3.18
N VAL A 129 -11.54 -20.43 -2.95
CA VAL A 129 -11.96 -21.34 -4.02
C VAL A 129 -13.15 -20.70 -4.73
N PRO A 130 -13.01 -20.29 -6.00
CA PRO A 130 -14.14 -19.72 -6.75
C PRO A 130 -15.24 -20.79 -6.85
N ALA A 131 -16.50 -20.35 -6.91
CA ALA A 131 -17.59 -21.28 -7.16
C ALA A 131 -17.27 -22.12 -8.42
N THR A 132 -17.64 -23.40 -8.44
CA THR A 132 -17.45 -24.27 -9.60
C THR A 132 -18.78 -24.36 -10.37
N PRO A 133 -18.80 -24.05 -11.68
CA PRO A 133 -17.70 -23.58 -12.52
C PRO A 133 -17.29 -22.14 -12.16
N CYS A 134 -15.99 -21.84 -12.32
CA CYS A 134 -15.46 -20.50 -12.09
C CYS A 134 -16.12 -19.50 -13.04
N ALA A 135 -17.03 -18.69 -12.50
CA ALA A 135 -17.80 -17.74 -13.28
C ALA A 135 -17.29 -16.33 -13.02
N ILE A 136 -17.01 -15.60 -14.11
CA ILE A 136 -16.54 -14.21 -14.06
C ILE A 136 -17.69 -13.35 -14.58
N HIS A 137 -18.48 -12.78 -13.69
CA HIS A 137 -19.60 -11.89 -14.04
C HIS A 137 -19.22 -10.42 -13.85
N SER A 138 -18.25 -10.12 -12.99
CA SER A 138 -17.83 -8.76 -12.64
C SER A 138 -16.31 -8.65 -12.66
N ILE A 139 -15.77 -7.75 -13.48
CA ILE A 139 -14.34 -7.49 -13.63
C ILE A 139 -14.03 -6.08 -13.15
N LEU A 140 -13.14 -5.93 -12.17
CA LEU A 140 -12.65 -4.64 -11.69
C LEU A 140 -11.28 -4.31 -12.30
N VAL A 141 -11.15 -3.12 -12.88
CA VAL A 141 -9.89 -2.58 -13.39
C VAL A 141 -9.54 -1.30 -12.63
N PRO A 142 -8.59 -1.34 -11.69
CA PRO A 142 -8.05 -0.15 -11.07
C PRO A 142 -7.17 0.62 -12.05
N LEU A 143 -7.43 1.91 -12.20
CA LEU A 143 -6.75 2.84 -13.09
C LEU A 143 -6.28 4.08 -12.34
N ASP A 144 -5.20 4.68 -12.82
CA ASP A 144 -4.61 5.91 -12.27
C ASP A 144 -4.40 7.00 -13.34
N GLY A 145 -4.92 6.79 -14.56
CA GLY A 145 -4.71 7.67 -15.71
C GLY A 145 -3.37 7.46 -16.43
N SER A 146 -2.53 6.53 -15.97
CA SER A 146 -1.27 6.21 -16.64
C SER A 146 -1.46 5.22 -17.78
N ALA A 147 -0.72 5.41 -18.88
CA ALA A 147 -0.65 4.44 -20.00
C ALA A 147 -0.24 3.04 -19.55
N TYR A 148 0.44 2.97 -18.41
CA TYR A 148 0.90 1.76 -17.81
C TYR A 148 -0.26 0.99 -17.13
N ALA A 149 -1.13 1.65 -16.36
CA ALA A 149 -2.34 1.03 -15.81
C ALA A 149 -3.32 0.62 -16.92
N GLU A 150 -3.38 1.42 -17.98
CA GLU A 150 -4.19 1.11 -19.18
C GLU A 150 -3.75 -0.16 -19.91
N ALA A 151 -2.54 -0.66 -19.70
CA ALA A 151 -2.10 -1.94 -20.27
C ALA A 151 -2.96 -3.12 -19.81
N ALA A 152 -3.68 -2.98 -18.70
CA ALA A 152 -4.67 -3.95 -18.22
C ALA A 152 -5.94 -4.00 -19.08
N LEU A 153 -6.32 -2.89 -19.72
CA LEU A 153 -7.62 -2.73 -20.36
C LEU A 153 -7.86 -3.68 -21.53
N PRO A 154 -6.89 -3.96 -22.43
CA PRO A 154 -7.11 -4.91 -23.52
C PRO A 154 -7.47 -6.32 -23.02
N TYR A 155 -6.80 -6.81 -21.97
CA TYR A 155 -7.09 -8.11 -21.37
C TYR A 155 -8.43 -8.11 -20.64
N ALA A 156 -8.72 -7.05 -19.88
CA ALA A 156 -10.00 -6.92 -19.18
C ALA A 156 -11.18 -6.87 -20.16
N ALA A 157 -11.04 -6.16 -21.29
CA ALA A 157 -12.06 -6.06 -22.33
C ALA A 157 -12.27 -7.38 -23.08
N GLU A 158 -11.20 -8.14 -23.37
CA GLU A 158 -11.31 -9.48 -23.93
C GLU A 158 -12.07 -10.42 -22.99
N LEU A 159 -11.67 -10.46 -21.71
CA LEU A 159 -12.32 -11.30 -20.70
C LEU A 159 -13.78 -10.87 -20.48
N ALA A 160 -14.07 -9.57 -20.39
CA ALA A 160 -15.43 -9.08 -20.24
C ALA A 160 -16.33 -9.50 -21.42
N ARG A 161 -15.79 -9.54 -22.64
CA ARG A 161 -16.54 -9.96 -23.82
C ARG A 161 -16.80 -11.46 -23.83
N VAL A 162 -15.78 -12.28 -23.59
CA VAL A 162 -15.94 -13.74 -23.70
C VAL A 162 -16.75 -14.33 -22.55
N PHE A 163 -16.73 -13.70 -21.37
CA PHE A 163 -17.54 -14.10 -20.22
C PHE A 163 -18.88 -13.36 -20.12
N ASP A 164 -19.17 -12.39 -21.00
CA ASP A 164 -20.30 -11.46 -20.86
C ASP A 164 -20.34 -10.84 -19.45
N ALA A 165 -19.21 -10.28 -19.01
CA ALA A 165 -19.05 -9.70 -17.67
C ALA A 165 -19.25 -8.18 -17.66
N ASP A 166 -19.71 -7.64 -16.54
CA ASP A 166 -19.69 -6.22 -16.24
C ASP A 166 -18.24 -5.76 -15.97
N LEU A 167 -17.82 -4.69 -16.64
CA LEU A 167 -16.48 -4.11 -16.51
C LEU A 167 -16.52 -2.83 -15.69
N TRP A 168 -16.01 -2.88 -14.47
CA TRP A 168 -15.86 -1.73 -13.58
C TRP A 168 -14.51 -1.06 -13.81
N LEU A 169 -14.52 0.20 -14.26
CA LEU A 169 -13.31 1.02 -14.36
C LEU A 169 -13.25 1.92 -13.14
N ALA A 170 -12.28 1.71 -12.25
CA ALA A 170 -12.20 2.44 -10.98
C ALA A 170 -10.93 3.27 -10.89
N GLN A 171 -11.06 4.54 -10.51
CA GLN A 171 -9.91 5.39 -10.18
C GLN A 171 -10.13 6.05 -8.82
N VAL A 172 -9.09 6.04 -7.99
CA VAL A 172 -9.08 6.79 -6.73
C VAL A 172 -8.59 8.20 -7.02
N ALA A 173 -9.40 9.21 -6.73
CA ALA A 173 -8.98 10.61 -6.84
C ALA A 173 -8.19 10.99 -5.57
N ASP A 174 -6.86 11.03 -5.66
CA ASP A 174 -5.96 11.43 -4.55
C ASP A 174 -6.09 12.93 -4.29
N THR A 175 -6.44 13.31 -3.06
CA THR A 175 -6.19 14.66 -2.57
C THR A 175 -5.82 14.67 -1.11
N THR A 176 -4.54 14.88 -0.87
CA THR A 176 -4.08 15.33 0.43
C THR A 176 -3.48 16.72 0.29
N SER A 177 -4.21 17.70 0.76
CA SER A 177 -3.69 18.48 1.88
C SER A 177 -4.92 18.88 2.68
N VAL A 178 -4.90 18.68 3.98
CA VAL A 178 -5.85 19.34 4.87
C VAL A 178 -5.03 20.44 5.53
N THR A 179 -5.50 21.66 5.36
CA THR A 179 -4.85 22.87 5.86
C THR A 179 -5.87 23.66 6.65
N GLU A 180 -5.45 24.27 7.75
CA GLU A 180 -6.30 25.17 8.53
C GLU A 180 -6.36 26.56 7.91
N ASP A 181 -5.52 26.86 6.91
CA ASP A 181 -5.58 28.11 6.16
C ASP A 181 -6.77 28.09 5.18
N PRO A 182 -7.79 28.95 5.37
CA PRO A 182 -8.97 28.96 4.51
C PRO A 182 -8.66 29.19 3.03
N ALA A 183 -7.62 29.98 2.70
CA ALA A 183 -7.24 30.26 1.32
C ALA A 183 -6.58 29.04 0.66
N VAL A 184 -5.79 28.28 1.43
CA VAL A 184 -5.19 27.04 0.95
C VAL A 184 -6.24 25.93 0.89
N ALA A 185 -7.19 25.88 1.82
CA ALA A 185 -8.31 24.92 1.83
C ALA A 185 -9.24 25.11 0.62
N GLU A 186 -9.56 26.36 0.26
CA GLU A 186 -10.34 26.67 -0.93
C GLU A 186 -9.60 26.24 -2.21
N LYS A 187 -8.28 26.49 -2.28
CA LYS A 187 -7.45 26.03 -3.38
C LYS A 187 -7.41 24.49 -3.49
N LEU A 188 -7.25 23.79 -2.37
CA LEU A 188 -7.23 22.32 -2.31
C LEU A 188 -8.58 21.70 -2.64
N ALA A 189 -9.68 22.34 -2.22
CA ALA A 189 -11.02 21.95 -2.62
C ALA A 189 -11.22 22.13 -4.13
N ALA A 190 -10.73 23.23 -4.71
CA ALA A 190 -10.78 23.45 -6.15
C ALA A 190 -9.93 22.42 -6.91
N GLU A 191 -8.73 22.10 -6.42
CA GLU A 191 -7.84 21.06 -6.96
C GLU A 191 -8.48 19.66 -6.86
N TYR A 192 -9.13 19.31 -5.74
CA TYR A 192 -9.90 18.07 -5.60
C TYR A 192 -11.03 17.97 -6.59
N GLN A 193 -11.84 19.02 -6.67
CA GLN A 193 -12.95 19.07 -7.60
C GLN A 193 -12.44 18.98 -9.05
N GLN A 194 -11.27 19.53 -9.35
CA GLN A 194 -10.63 19.37 -10.66
C GLN A 194 -10.14 17.93 -10.88
N ALA A 195 -9.44 17.32 -9.92
CA ALA A 195 -8.97 15.93 -10.02
C ALA A 195 -10.13 14.94 -10.19
N VAL A 196 -11.24 15.13 -9.48
CA VAL A 196 -12.46 14.34 -9.64
C VAL A 196 -13.10 14.57 -11.01
N ARG A 197 -13.14 15.81 -11.52
CA ARG A 197 -13.62 16.10 -12.88
C ARG A 197 -12.76 15.42 -13.94
N ASP A 198 -11.44 15.51 -13.81
CA ASP A 198 -10.48 14.93 -14.75
C ASP A 198 -10.56 13.40 -14.74
N ALA A 199 -10.63 12.78 -13.55
CA ALA A 199 -10.81 11.34 -13.40
C ALA A 199 -12.16 10.87 -13.99
N ASN A 200 -13.25 11.60 -13.76
CA ASN A 200 -14.54 11.27 -14.36
C ASN A 200 -14.49 11.39 -15.89
N ALA A 201 -13.95 12.48 -16.43
CA ALA A 201 -13.82 12.67 -17.88
C ALA A 201 -12.98 11.56 -18.53
N TYR A 202 -11.87 11.20 -17.88
CA TYR A 202 -11.01 10.10 -18.28
C TYR A 202 -11.75 8.75 -18.31
N LEU A 203 -12.38 8.35 -17.20
CA LEU A 203 -13.09 7.08 -17.09
C LEU A 203 -14.29 7.00 -18.03
N HIS A 204 -15.04 8.09 -18.22
CA HIS A 204 -16.13 8.15 -19.18
C HIS A 204 -15.65 8.01 -20.62
N THR A 205 -14.51 8.61 -20.97
CA THR A 205 -13.90 8.43 -22.30
C THR A 205 -13.57 6.96 -22.58
N LEU A 206 -13.01 6.27 -21.58
CA LEU A 206 -12.74 4.84 -21.68
C LEU A 206 -14.03 4.01 -21.75
N ALA A 207 -15.03 4.32 -20.92
CA ALA A 207 -16.31 3.64 -20.91
C ALA A 207 -17.02 3.77 -22.27
N ASP A 208 -17.10 4.96 -22.84
CA ASP A 208 -17.71 5.20 -24.16
C ASP A 208 -17.00 4.44 -25.29
N ARG A 209 -15.69 4.25 -25.17
CA ARG A 209 -14.92 3.41 -26.10
C ARG A 209 -15.37 1.96 -26.00
N PHE A 210 -15.38 1.37 -24.81
CA PHE A 210 -15.70 -0.04 -24.62
C PHE A 210 -17.20 -0.36 -24.78
N SER A 211 -18.09 0.57 -24.45
CA SER A 211 -19.53 0.42 -24.69
C SER A 211 -19.87 0.37 -26.19
N ARG A 212 -19.12 1.10 -27.04
CA ARG A 212 -19.24 0.96 -28.51
C ARG A 212 -18.81 -0.41 -29.01
N ASP A 213 -17.90 -1.07 -28.28
CA ASP A 213 -17.46 -2.44 -28.56
C ASP A 213 -18.40 -3.51 -27.94
N GLY A 214 -19.57 -3.09 -27.42
CA GLY A 214 -20.61 -3.96 -26.88
C GLY A 214 -20.40 -4.43 -25.44
N ILE A 215 -19.45 -3.85 -24.71
CA ILE A 215 -19.14 -4.25 -23.32
C ILE A 215 -19.97 -3.41 -22.33
N ARG A 216 -20.55 -4.06 -21.31
CA ARG A 216 -21.19 -3.36 -20.19
C ARG A 216 -20.12 -2.76 -19.29
N VAL A 217 -19.97 -1.43 -19.33
CA VAL A 217 -18.89 -0.73 -18.61
C VAL A 217 -19.44 0.29 -17.63
N HIS A 218 -18.89 0.28 -16.42
CA HIS A 218 -19.32 1.11 -15.30
C HIS A 218 -18.13 1.92 -14.78
N PRO A 219 -18.00 3.21 -15.14
CA PRO A 219 -16.94 4.06 -14.63
C PRO A 219 -17.26 4.51 -13.19
N ARG A 220 -16.26 4.45 -12.30
CA ARG A 220 -16.37 4.88 -10.91
C ARG A 220 -15.13 5.64 -10.43
N VAL A 221 -15.33 6.90 -10.04
CA VAL A 221 -14.34 7.62 -9.24
C VAL A 221 -14.62 7.37 -7.76
N LEU A 222 -13.61 6.89 -7.05
CA LEU A 222 -13.63 6.67 -5.60
C LEU A 222 -12.98 7.88 -4.92
N ALA A 223 -13.62 8.36 -3.86
CA ALA A 223 -13.11 9.46 -3.03
C ALA A 223 -12.35 8.87 -1.85
N GLY A 224 -11.03 9.06 -1.77
CA GLY A 224 -10.26 8.54 -0.64
C GLY A 224 -8.75 8.45 -0.87
N PHE A 225 -8.04 7.96 0.14
CA PHE A 225 -6.58 7.94 0.22
C PHE A 225 -5.96 6.54 0.08
N THR A 226 -6.75 5.47 0.09
CA THR A 226 -6.20 4.13 0.33
C THR A 226 -6.58 3.11 -0.74
N GLU A 227 -5.68 2.16 -0.92
CA GLU A 227 -5.91 0.90 -1.62
C GLU A 227 -7.09 0.10 -1.01
N ASP A 228 -7.52 0.47 0.20
CA ASP A 228 -8.68 -0.07 0.90
C ASP A 228 -10.01 0.34 0.26
N GLU A 229 -10.10 1.53 -0.35
CA GLU A 229 -11.29 1.92 -1.12
C GLU A 229 -11.49 1.01 -2.33
N LEU A 230 -10.41 0.61 -3.02
CA LEU A 230 -10.49 -0.33 -4.13
C LEU A 230 -10.79 -1.76 -3.66
N LEU A 231 -10.23 -2.18 -2.53
CA LEU A 231 -10.57 -3.46 -1.89
C LEU A 231 -12.04 -3.52 -1.47
N GLN A 232 -12.54 -2.44 -0.87
CA GLN A 232 -13.92 -2.32 -0.41
C GLN A 232 -14.87 -2.27 -1.60
N PHE A 233 -14.56 -1.43 -2.59
CA PHE A 233 -15.32 -1.35 -3.83
C PHE A 233 -15.38 -2.71 -4.54
N GLY A 234 -14.26 -3.43 -4.63
CA GLY A 234 -14.25 -4.78 -5.20
C GLY A 234 -15.15 -5.78 -4.46
N LYS A 235 -15.32 -5.64 -3.14
CA LYS A 235 -16.30 -6.44 -2.37
C LYS A 235 -17.73 -6.00 -2.65
N GLU A 236 -17.98 -4.69 -2.72
CA GLU A 236 -19.31 -4.11 -2.97
C GLU A 236 -19.84 -4.45 -4.36
N THR A 237 -18.97 -4.42 -5.37
CA THR A 237 -19.29 -4.83 -6.74
C THR A 237 -19.25 -6.34 -6.94
N ALA A 238 -18.97 -7.11 -5.88
CA ALA A 238 -18.72 -8.54 -5.91
C ALA A 238 -17.83 -8.93 -7.11
N ALA A 239 -16.68 -8.26 -7.25
CA ALA A 239 -15.77 -8.51 -8.36
C ALA A 239 -15.28 -9.96 -8.31
N ASP A 240 -15.51 -10.70 -9.40
CA ASP A 240 -15.06 -12.08 -9.58
C ASP A 240 -13.62 -12.12 -10.11
N LEU A 241 -13.13 -11.01 -10.66
CA LEU A 241 -11.77 -10.86 -11.16
C LEU A 241 -11.32 -9.40 -11.03
N ILE A 242 -10.06 -9.21 -10.63
CA ILE A 242 -9.38 -7.93 -10.75
C ILE A 242 -8.32 -8.03 -11.84
N VAL A 243 -8.33 -7.11 -12.81
CA VAL A 243 -7.30 -7.04 -13.87
C VAL A 243 -6.51 -5.76 -13.70
N MET A 244 -5.20 -5.85 -13.49
CA MET A 244 -4.36 -4.68 -13.23
C MET A 244 -2.96 -4.85 -13.82
N ALA A 245 -2.24 -3.75 -14.03
CA ALA A 245 -0.85 -3.80 -14.48
C ALA A 245 0.15 -3.78 -13.29
N SER A 246 1.32 -4.44 -13.42
CA SER A 246 2.47 -4.38 -12.45
C SER A 246 3.76 -3.65 -12.94
N HIS A 247 4.35 -2.79 -12.09
CA HIS A 247 5.21 -1.64 -12.50
C HIS A 247 6.61 -2.13 -12.89
N GLY A 248 6.75 -2.87 -13.98
CA GLY A 248 8.03 -3.25 -14.61
C GLY A 248 9.12 -3.86 -13.69
N ARG A 249 10.33 -4.01 -14.24
CA ARG A 249 11.48 -4.66 -13.56
C ARG A 249 12.09 -3.84 -12.41
N SER A 250 11.84 -2.53 -12.36
CA SER A 250 12.30 -1.62 -11.30
C SER A 250 11.28 -1.44 -10.17
N GLY A 251 9.98 -1.62 -10.44
CA GLY A 251 8.92 -1.57 -9.42
C GLY A 251 8.77 -2.87 -8.65
N LEU A 252 8.98 -4.04 -9.27
CA LEU A 252 8.84 -5.34 -8.60
C LEU A 252 10.13 -5.86 -7.94
N ARG A 253 11.33 -5.38 -8.34
CA ARG A 253 12.54 -5.50 -7.47
C ARG A 253 12.40 -4.70 -6.17
N ARG A 254 11.41 -3.81 -6.11
CA ARG A 254 10.94 -3.05 -4.94
C ARG A 254 9.53 -3.46 -4.53
N PHE A 255 9.15 -4.73 -4.73
CA PHE A 255 8.03 -5.32 -4.00
C PHE A 255 8.25 -5.03 -2.52
N GLY A 256 7.40 -4.16 -1.99
CA GLY A 256 7.37 -3.77 -0.59
C GLY A 256 5.92 -3.62 -0.23
N SER A 257 5.62 -3.92 1.04
CA SER A 257 4.33 -4.19 1.71
C SER A 257 3.15 -3.22 1.49
N ARG A 258 3.24 -2.28 0.54
CA ARG A 258 2.36 -1.11 0.33
C ARG A 258 2.06 -0.84 -1.16
N SER A 259 2.08 -1.85 -2.02
CA SER A 259 1.58 -1.69 -3.40
C SER A 259 0.16 -2.25 -3.50
N LEU A 260 -0.70 -1.58 -4.28
CA LEU A 260 -2.06 -2.02 -4.55
C LEU A 260 -2.09 -3.49 -5.00
N ALA A 261 -1.15 -3.86 -5.88
CA ALA A 261 -0.95 -5.22 -6.36
C ALA A 261 -0.74 -6.21 -5.20
N GLU A 262 0.21 -5.94 -4.31
CA GLU A 262 0.48 -6.82 -3.16
C GLU A 262 -0.69 -6.86 -2.17
N ARG A 263 -1.34 -5.72 -1.90
CA ARG A 263 -2.48 -5.67 -0.97
C ARG A 263 -3.71 -6.38 -1.52
N LEU A 264 -4.01 -6.23 -2.81
CA LEU A 264 -5.08 -6.99 -3.46
C LEU A 264 -4.80 -8.49 -3.42
N LEU A 265 -3.55 -8.90 -3.69
CA LEU A 265 -3.14 -10.31 -3.56
C LEU A 265 -3.19 -10.82 -2.11
N ARG A 266 -2.86 -9.98 -1.12
CA ARG A 266 -2.79 -10.33 0.31
C ARG A 266 -4.13 -10.29 1.03
N LEU A 267 -4.96 -9.29 0.72
CA LEU A 267 -6.19 -8.95 1.45
C LEU A 267 -7.45 -9.23 0.63
N GLY A 268 -7.36 -9.21 -0.70
CA GLY A 268 -8.46 -9.50 -1.59
C GLY A 268 -8.89 -10.96 -1.55
N THR A 269 -10.11 -11.19 -2.04
CA THR A 269 -10.73 -12.51 -2.19
C THR A 269 -10.94 -12.89 -3.65
N ALA A 270 -10.95 -11.91 -4.56
CA ALA A 270 -11.06 -12.14 -5.99
C ALA A 270 -9.71 -12.62 -6.58
N PRO A 271 -9.73 -13.54 -7.56
CA PRO A 271 -8.62 -13.76 -8.48
C PRO A 271 -8.07 -12.45 -9.06
N VAL A 272 -6.77 -12.42 -9.34
CA VAL A 272 -6.08 -11.24 -9.90
C VAL A 272 -5.33 -11.63 -11.17
N LEU A 273 -5.65 -10.98 -12.29
CA LEU A 273 -4.84 -11.02 -13.49
C LEU A 273 -3.86 -9.85 -13.49
N MET A 274 -2.59 -10.18 -13.29
CA MET A 274 -1.49 -9.22 -13.29
C MET A 274 -0.90 -9.11 -14.69
N VAL A 275 -1.10 -7.97 -15.34
CA VAL A 275 -0.60 -7.69 -16.68
C VAL A 275 0.74 -6.96 -16.61
N ARG A 276 1.63 -7.29 -17.55
CA ARG A 276 2.83 -6.49 -17.79
C ARG A 276 2.73 -5.77 -19.13
N PRO A 277 2.90 -4.44 -19.17
CA PRO A 277 2.99 -3.74 -20.44
C PRO A 277 4.21 -4.23 -21.23
N ALA A 278 3.98 -4.72 -22.44
CA ALA A 278 5.06 -5.03 -23.37
C ALA A 278 5.65 -3.72 -23.92
N GLY A 279 6.94 -3.47 -23.69
CA GLY A 279 7.70 -2.51 -24.49
C GLY A 279 7.28 -1.03 -24.42
N VAL A 280 6.74 -0.53 -23.29
CA VAL A 280 6.63 0.92 -23.08
C VAL A 280 8.05 1.48 -22.93
N ALA A 281 8.64 1.88 -24.05
CA ALA A 281 9.84 2.68 -24.08
C ALA A 281 9.54 3.98 -23.34
N TRP A 282 10.40 4.32 -22.37
CA TRP A 282 10.37 5.63 -21.73
C TRP A 282 10.63 6.70 -22.80
N THR A 283 9.59 7.28 -23.36
CA THR A 283 9.69 8.60 -24.00
C THR A 283 9.43 9.62 -22.91
N GLU A 284 10.50 10.21 -22.43
CA GLU A 284 10.48 11.42 -21.63
C GLU A 284 9.66 12.48 -22.39
N GLY A 285 8.47 12.84 -21.90
CA GLY A 285 7.68 13.96 -22.44
C GLY A 285 6.21 13.71 -22.81
N SER A 286 5.66 12.50 -22.72
CA SER A 286 4.27 12.25 -23.13
C SER A 286 3.25 12.59 -22.03
N ARG A 287 3.11 13.89 -21.69
CA ARG A 287 1.88 14.45 -21.14
C ARG A 287 0.90 14.69 -22.29
N PRO A 288 -0.42 14.42 -22.15
CA PRO A 288 -1.39 14.94 -23.10
C PRO A 288 -1.31 16.48 -23.07
N ALA A 289 -1.10 17.07 -24.25
CA ALA A 289 -1.00 18.51 -24.41
C ALA A 289 -2.34 19.18 -24.11
N VAL A 290 -2.42 19.88 -22.98
CA VAL A 290 -3.45 20.91 -22.77
C VAL A 290 -2.98 22.14 -23.55
N SER A 291 -3.57 22.33 -24.73
CA SER A 291 -3.36 23.52 -25.54
C SER A 291 -4.13 24.70 -24.93
N GLY A 292 -3.44 25.83 -24.76
CA GLY A 292 -4.03 27.07 -24.25
C GLY A 292 -2.95 28.06 -23.87
N GLY A 293 -2.40 28.75 -24.87
CA GLY A 293 -1.24 29.63 -24.74
C GLY A 293 -1.49 30.91 -23.92
N LEU A 294 -0.38 31.44 -23.43
CA LEU A 294 -0.08 32.88 -23.27
C LEU A 294 1.43 32.95 -23.04
N GLU A 295 2.18 33.24 -24.12
CA GLU A 295 3.58 33.64 -24.05
C GLU A 295 3.65 34.99 -23.31
N ALA A 296 4.40 35.01 -22.20
CA ALA A 296 4.89 36.25 -21.60
C ALA A 296 6.41 36.11 -21.43
N GLU A 297 7.11 36.92 -22.20
CA GLU A 297 8.55 37.05 -22.35
C GLU A 297 9.21 37.37 -21.00
N ALA A 298 10.13 36.51 -20.54
CA ALA A 298 10.92 36.75 -19.33
C ALA A 298 12.07 37.73 -19.64
N PRO A 299 12.27 38.82 -18.87
CA PRO A 299 13.37 39.73 -19.09
C PRO A 299 14.69 39.15 -18.56
N GLN A 300 15.77 39.34 -19.33
CA GLN A 300 17.13 38.96 -18.95
C GLN A 300 17.62 39.73 -17.73
N PRO A 301 18.39 39.11 -16.81
CA PRO A 301 18.94 39.80 -15.65
C PRO A 301 20.15 40.67 -16.03
N ALA A 302 20.20 41.88 -15.48
CA ALA A 302 21.35 42.77 -15.53
C ALA A 302 22.47 42.31 -14.56
N PRO A 303 23.72 42.76 -14.73
CA PRO A 303 24.87 42.27 -13.97
C PRO A 303 24.86 42.77 -12.53
N VAL A 304 25.32 41.92 -11.62
CA VAL A 304 25.42 42.16 -10.17
C VAL A 304 26.66 43.00 -9.87
N GLU A 305 26.47 44.15 -9.20
CA GLU A 305 27.56 44.92 -8.57
C GLU A 305 27.72 44.48 -7.10
N GLU A 306 28.97 44.24 -6.69
CA GLU A 306 29.35 43.80 -5.34
C GLU A 306 28.96 44.82 -4.25
N ALA A 307 28.10 44.41 -3.32
CA ALA A 307 27.81 45.16 -2.10
C ALA A 307 28.52 44.53 -0.89
N LYS A 308 29.29 45.38 -0.20
CA LYS A 308 30.12 45.10 0.98
C LYS A 308 29.32 44.54 2.16
N SER A 309 29.97 43.63 2.87
CA SER A 309 29.58 43.03 4.14
C SER A 309 29.21 44.07 5.22
N VAL A 310 28.01 43.95 5.77
CA VAL A 310 27.60 44.57 7.04
C VAL A 310 27.13 43.45 7.97
N SER A 311 27.82 43.27 9.09
CA SER A 311 27.43 42.35 10.16
C SER A 311 26.20 42.87 10.92
N PRO A 312 25.19 42.03 11.24
CA PRO A 312 24.12 42.44 12.13
C PRO A 312 24.51 42.26 13.61
N SER A 313 24.12 43.26 14.42
CA SER A 313 24.14 43.25 15.89
C SER A 313 22.95 42.42 16.44
N PRO A 314 23.04 41.82 17.64
CA PRO A 314 22.03 40.90 18.15
C PRO A 314 20.80 41.64 18.73
N ALA A 315 19.61 41.08 18.49
CA ALA A 315 18.35 41.46 19.13
C ALA A 315 18.18 40.69 20.47
N PRO A 316 17.38 41.19 21.43
CA PRO A 316 17.47 40.79 22.83
C PRO A 316 16.78 39.45 23.11
N GLU A 317 17.45 38.63 23.93
CA GLU A 317 16.91 37.40 24.50
C GLU A 317 15.70 37.70 25.39
N ARG A 318 14.56 37.05 25.10
CA ARG A 318 13.49 36.86 26.09
C ARG A 318 13.67 35.50 26.72
N GLU A 319 14.07 35.53 27.99
CA GLU A 319 14.15 34.41 28.91
C GLU A 319 12.79 33.71 29.02
N VAL A 320 12.72 32.43 28.62
CA VAL A 320 11.57 31.56 28.89
C VAL A 320 12.00 30.51 29.90
N ALA A 321 11.51 30.64 31.12
CA ALA A 321 11.77 29.71 32.21
C ALA A 321 11.24 28.29 31.90
N PRO A 322 11.90 27.22 32.36
CA PRO A 322 11.42 25.86 32.15
C PRO A 322 10.23 25.58 33.08
N VAL A 323 9.05 25.42 32.51
CA VAL A 323 7.89 24.88 33.24
C VAL A 323 8.03 23.36 33.27
N LYS A 324 8.51 22.83 34.41
CA LYS A 324 8.24 21.44 34.78
C LYS A 324 6.75 21.32 35.09
N GLY A 325 5.96 20.90 34.09
CA GLY A 325 4.55 20.61 34.25
C GLY A 325 4.28 19.18 33.83
N GLU A 326 4.14 18.28 34.81
CA GLU A 326 3.34 17.07 34.64
C GLU A 326 1.99 17.51 34.08
N THR A 327 1.74 17.22 32.80
CA THR A 327 0.44 17.52 32.19
C THR A 327 -0.43 16.31 32.44
N SER A 328 -1.02 16.24 33.63
CA SER A 328 -2.04 15.24 33.92
C SER A 328 -3.28 15.50 33.06
N LEU A 329 -3.83 14.43 32.49
CA LEU A 329 -5.09 14.45 31.74
C LEU A 329 -6.21 15.08 32.60
N PRO A 330 -7.22 15.74 32.00
CA PRO A 330 -8.42 16.12 32.71
C PRO A 330 -9.04 14.88 33.36
N ALA A 331 -9.33 14.95 34.67
CA ALA A 331 -9.87 13.86 35.50
C ALA A 331 -11.18 13.21 34.98
N ALA A 332 -11.78 13.77 33.92
CA ALA A 332 -12.97 13.23 33.27
C ALA A 332 -12.70 12.00 32.39
N TRP A 333 -11.45 11.71 32.01
CA TRP A 333 -11.12 10.59 31.11
C TRP A 333 -10.81 9.25 31.82
N GLU A 334 -10.50 9.29 33.11
CA GLU A 334 -9.98 8.10 33.82
C GLU A 334 -11.03 7.07 34.22
N ALA A 335 -12.33 7.37 34.13
CA ALA A 335 -13.36 6.51 34.73
C ALA A 335 -13.93 5.40 33.83
N GLU A 336 -13.80 5.46 32.49
CA GLU A 336 -14.57 4.57 31.57
C GLU A 336 -13.85 4.12 30.27
N ALA A 337 -12.52 4.27 30.18
CA ALA A 337 -11.76 3.85 28.99
C ALA A 337 -10.74 2.74 29.30
N ALA A 338 -10.76 1.65 28.50
CA ALA A 338 -9.71 0.63 28.56
C ALA A 338 -8.46 1.15 27.83
N ARG A 339 -7.33 1.25 28.54
CA ARG A 339 -6.03 1.65 27.98
C ARG A 339 -5.26 0.45 27.42
N TRP A 340 -4.81 0.55 26.18
CA TRP A 340 -4.04 -0.46 25.48
C TRP A 340 -2.68 0.14 25.13
N GLU A 341 -1.60 -0.49 25.55
CA GLU A 341 -0.25 0.01 25.34
C GLU A 341 0.24 -0.39 23.95
N ILE A 342 0.80 0.55 23.19
CA ILE A 342 1.43 0.27 21.90
C ILE A 342 2.61 -0.68 22.12
N ASP A 343 2.68 -1.72 21.29
CA ASP A 343 3.74 -2.72 21.29
C ASP A 343 4.78 -2.37 20.23
N PRO A 344 5.96 -1.82 20.61
CA PRO A 344 6.95 -1.38 19.64
C PRO A 344 7.57 -2.52 18.83
N ALA A 345 7.54 -3.76 19.35
CA ALA A 345 8.11 -4.91 18.65
C ALA A 345 7.28 -5.34 17.43
N HIS A 346 6.02 -4.95 17.38
CA HIS A 346 5.10 -5.28 16.29
C HIS A 346 4.43 -4.04 15.69
N SER A 347 5.00 -2.87 15.95
CA SER A 347 4.54 -1.61 15.39
C SER A 347 5.65 -0.99 14.53
N GLU A 348 5.27 -0.20 13.53
CA GLU A 348 6.16 0.51 12.63
C GLU A 348 5.71 1.96 12.50
N ILE A 349 6.64 2.89 12.71
CA ILE A 349 6.48 4.32 12.43
C ILE A 349 7.45 4.68 11.32
N GLU A 350 6.94 4.87 10.10
CA GLU A 350 7.74 5.15 8.93
C GLU A 350 7.44 6.51 8.32
N PHE A 351 8.44 7.07 7.64
CA PHE A 351 8.29 8.27 6.84
C PHE A 351 8.93 8.09 5.46
N SER A 352 8.47 8.89 4.50
CA SER A 352 9.08 8.98 3.18
C SER A 352 9.05 10.40 2.63
N ILE A 353 10.08 10.74 1.86
CA ILE A 353 10.29 12.08 1.32
C ILE A 353 10.94 12.00 -0.07
N ARG A 354 10.60 12.94 -0.95
CA ARG A 354 11.19 13.03 -2.28
C ARG A 354 12.63 13.55 -2.21
N HIS A 355 13.52 12.95 -3.00
CA HIS A 355 14.90 13.38 -3.20
C HIS A 355 15.11 13.67 -4.68
N LEU A 356 15.57 14.90 -4.97
CA LEU A 356 15.70 15.48 -6.32
C LEU A 356 14.41 15.38 -7.15
N MET A 357 13.26 15.23 -6.48
CA MET A 357 11.93 14.95 -7.08
C MET A 357 11.81 13.68 -7.93
N ILE A 358 12.89 12.92 -8.10
CA ILE A 358 12.95 11.73 -8.96
C ILE A 358 13.01 10.42 -8.16
N SER A 359 13.47 10.46 -6.91
CA SER A 359 13.56 9.29 -6.04
C SER A 359 12.90 9.54 -4.69
N THR A 360 12.61 8.48 -3.95
CA THR A 360 11.99 8.56 -2.62
C THR A 360 12.95 7.96 -1.61
N ILE A 361 13.31 8.74 -0.60
CA ILE A 361 14.02 8.29 0.59
C ILE A 361 12.98 7.84 1.60
N LYS A 362 13.24 6.72 2.27
CA LYS A 362 12.42 6.20 3.35
C LYS A 362 13.25 6.14 4.63
N GLY A 363 12.58 6.27 5.76
CA GLY A 363 13.16 6.00 7.06
C GLY A 363 12.08 5.62 8.05
N ARG A 364 12.50 5.26 9.26
CA ARG A 364 11.64 4.85 10.35
C ARG A 364 12.22 5.26 11.69
N PHE A 365 11.38 5.22 12.72
CA PHE A 365 11.81 5.35 14.11
C PHE A 365 11.70 4.01 14.81
N ASN A 366 12.80 3.53 15.37
CA ASN A 366 12.88 2.20 15.99
C ASN A 366 12.54 2.20 17.49
N ARG A 367 12.40 3.37 18.13
CA ARG A 367 12.05 3.49 19.54
C ARG A 367 10.92 4.49 19.73
N PHE A 368 9.83 4.00 20.28
CA PHE A 368 8.64 4.78 20.60
C PHE A 368 7.82 4.03 21.66
N SER A 369 6.91 4.74 22.29
CA SER A 369 5.94 4.23 23.25
C SER A 369 4.64 5.02 23.12
N GLY A 370 3.56 4.52 23.72
CA GLY A 370 2.28 5.19 23.66
C GLY A 370 1.13 4.28 23.98
N PHE A 371 -0.09 4.81 23.90
CA PHE A 371 -1.29 4.05 24.18
C PHE A 371 -2.47 4.47 23.31
N ILE A 372 -3.46 3.57 23.24
CA ILE A 372 -4.77 3.79 22.67
C ILE A 372 -5.80 3.51 23.76
N ALA A 373 -6.63 4.49 24.10
CA ALA A 373 -7.75 4.34 25.01
C ALA A 373 -9.02 4.01 24.22
N PHE A 374 -9.80 3.03 24.68
CA PHE A 374 -11.05 2.61 24.04
C PHE A 374 -12.26 2.83 24.96
N THR A 375 -13.38 3.29 24.41
CA THR A 375 -14.66 3.38 25.16
C THR A 375 -15.17 1.98 25.51
N HIS A 376 -15.65 1.75 26.74
CA HIS A 376 -16.19 0.45 27.16
C HIS A 376 -17.49 0.02 26.45
N ALA A 377 -18.29 0.96 25.94
CA ALA A 377 -19.60 0.66 25.35
C ALA A 377 -19.54 0.15 23.90
N GLU A 378 -18.57 0.60 23.10
CA GLU A 378 -18.53 0.35 21.65
C GLU A 378 -17.14 -0.09 21.12
N ALA A 379 -16.15 -0.28 22.00
CA ALA A 379 -14.77 -0.63 21.63
C ALA A 379 -14.17 0.29 20.55
N LEU A 380 -14.57 1.57 20.55
CA LEU A 380 -14.04 2.62 19.67
C LEU A 380 -12.83 3.30 20.31
N PRO A 381 -11.77 3.61 19.53
CA PRO A 381 -10.66 4.44 19.98
C PRO A 381 -11.17 5.83 20.36
N ALA A 382 -10.75 6.28 21.52
CA ALA A 382 -11.27 7.44 22.20
C ALA A 382 -10.15 8.47 22.43
N ALA A 383 -8.93 8.00 22.73
CA ALA A 383 -7.73 8.83 22.79
C ALA A 383 -6.49 8.04 22.36
N VAL A 384 -5.50 8.74 21.82
CA VAL A 384 -4.20 8.22 21.39
C VAL A 384 -3.11 9.17 21.86
N GLU A 385 -2.05 8.61 22.41
CA GLU A 385 -0.83 9.34 22.74
C GLU A 385 0.39 8.52 22.32
N VAL A 386 1.36 9.14 21.68
CA VAL A 386 2.58 8.50 21.20
C VAL A 386 3.78 9.40 21.44
N GLU A 387 4.82 8.85 22.04
CA GLU A 387 6.13 9.47 22.19
C GLU A 387 7.16 8.69 21.36
N ILE A 388 7.96 9.40 20.56
CA ILE A 388 8.98 8.82 19.68
C ILE A 388 10.33 9.40 20.06
N ASP A 389 11.32 8.53 20.26
CA ASP A 389 12.71 8.92 20.46
C ASP A 389 13.35 9.19 19.09
N VAL A 390 13.70 10.46 18.85
CA VAL A 390 14.16 10.92 17.54
C VAL A 390 15.54 10.36 17.19
N ALA A 391 16.38 10.07 18.19
CA ALA A 391 17.68 9.44 17.97
C ALA A 391 17.57 8.00 17.46
N SER A 392 16.36 7.41 17.44
CA SER A 392 16.09 6.09 16.87
C SER A 392 15.88 6.07 15.35
N ILE A 393 15.98 7.24 14.71
CA ILE A 393 15.84 7.37 13.26
C ILE A 393 16.83 6.46 12.50
N ASP A 394 16.30 5.76 11.50
CA ASP A 394 17.00 4.78 10.68
C ASP A 394 16.51 4.89 9.23
N THR A 395 17.42 5.26 8.32
CA THR A 395 17.19 5.31 6.87
C THR A 395 17.95 4.21 6.11
N GLY A 396 18.53 3.26 6.85
CA GLY A 396 19.45 2.24 6.33
C GLY A 396 20.82 2.79 5.89
N GLN A 397 21.14 4.05 6.21
CA GLN A 397 22.41 4.71 5.87
C GLN A 397 22.93 5.52 7.05
N GLU A 398 23.89 4.96 7.78
CA GLU A 398 24.39 5.50 9.05
C GLU A 398 24.81 6.97 8.99
N GLN A 399 25.54 7.38 7.95
CA GLN A 399 25.98 8.77 7.77
C GLN A 399 24.81 9.74 7.59
N ARG A 400 23.73 9.31 6.92
CA ARG A 400 22.52 10.10 6.77
C ARG A 400 21.78 10.20 8.10
N ASP A 401 21.73 9.12 8.86
CA ASP A 401 21.07 9.10 10.16
C ASP A 401 21.79 10.03 11.15
N ILE A 402 23.13 10.09 11.09
CA ILE A 402 23.93 11.08 11.84
C ILE A 402 23.55 12.50 11.42
N HIS A 403 23.45 12.78 10.11
CA HIS A 403 23.09 14.11 9.62
C HIS A 403 21.66 14.50 10.01
N LEU A 404 20.70 13.58 9.92
CA LEU A 404 19.32 13.82 10.32
C LEU A 404 19.21 14.14 11.82
N ARG A 405 20.10 13.60 12.66
CA ARG A 405 20.11 13.90 14.10
C ARG A 405 20.70 15.27 14.45
N SER A 406 21.41 15.91 13.53
CA SER A 406 22.10 17.18 13.79
C SER A 406 21.14 18.39 13.80
N GLY A 407 21.68 19.56 14.17
CA GLY A 407 21.00 20.85 14.14
C GLY A 407 20.50 21.31 12.76
N ASP A 408 20.94 20.67 11.68
CA ASP A 408 20.41 20.93 10.33
C ASP A 408 18.99 20.35 10.16
N PHE A 409 18.64 19.33 10.95
CA PHE A 409 17.39 18.60 10.81
C PHE A 409 16.62 18.51 12.14
N PHE A 410 16.75 17.39 12.86
CA PHE A 410 15.92 17.14 14.03
C PHE A 410 16.48 17.73 15.32
N ASP A 411 17.76 18.13 15.33
CA ASP A 411 18.47 18.64 16.50
C ASP A 411 18.18 17.82 17.77
N VAL A 412 18.55 16.54 17.76
CA VAL A 412 18.12 15.59 18.81
C VAL A 412 18.69 15.91 20.19
N GLU A 413 19.75 16.72 20.27
CA GLU A 413 20.29 17.19 21.54
C GLU A 413 19.35 18.20 22.21
N THR A 414 18.70 19.06 21.43
CA THR A 414 17.74 20.06 21.91
C THR A 414 16.30 19.51 21.95
N TYR A 415 15.93 18.69 20.96
CA TYR A 415 14.57 18.15 20.78
C TYR A 415 14.61 16.60 20.66
N PRO A 416 14.83 15.89 21.77
CA PRO A 416 15.03 14.44 21.75
C PRO A 416 13.77 13.64 21.41
N THR A 417 12.59 14.25 21.51
CA THR A 417 11.29 13.57 21.40
C THR A 417 10.36 14.23 20.38
N ILE A 418 9.61 13.38 19.68
CA ILE A 418 8.39 13.76 18.96
C ILE A 418 7.20 13.25 19.76
N LEU A 419 6.20 14.10 20.00
CA LEU A 419 5.01 13.76 20.77
C LEU A 419 3.76 13.98 19.93
N PHE A 420 2.86 13.00 19.91
CA PHE A 420 1.52 13.14 19.34
C PHE A 420 0.47 12.90 20.41
N VAL A 421 -0.49 13.83 20.52
CA VAL A 421 -1.65 13.71 21.44
C VAL A 421 -2.93 13.95 20.67
N SER A 422 -3.86 12.98 20.63
CA SER A 422 -5.15 13.17 19.99
C SER A 422 -6.00 14.19 20.74
N ARG A 423 -6.64 15.11 20.01
CA ARG A 423 -7.66 16.03 20.52
C ARG A 423 -9.07 15.50 20.29
N ARG A 424 -9.29 14.88 19.13
CA ARG A 424 -10.58 14.35 18.71
C ARG A 424 -10.39 13.16 17.78
N ILE A 425 -11.25 12.16 17.93
CA ILE A 425 -11.32 11.00 17.04
C ILE A 425 -12.73 10.94 16.49
N ASP A 426 -12.86 11.12 15.18
CA ASP A 426 -14.13 11.06 14.46
C ASP A 426 -14.26 9.68 13.81
N LEU A 427 -15.34 8.96 14.12
CA LEU A 427 -15.72 7.73 13.43
C LEU A 427 -16.28 8.10 12.04
N LEU A 428 -15.63 7.63 10.98
CA LEU A 428 -16.08 7.88 9.61
C LEU A 428 -16.90 6.72 9.04
N SER A 429 -16.52 5.48 9.39
CA SER A 429 -17.20 4.23 9.05
C SER A 429 -17.00 3.22 10.19
N ALA A 430 -17.43 1.97 10.03
CA ALA A 430 -17.28 0.94 11.07
C ALA A 430 -15.82 0.70 11.52
N ASP A 431 -14.85 0.93 10.64
CA ASP A 431 -13.43 0.69 10.87
C ASP A 431 -12.53 1.88 10.51
N HIS A 432 -13.06 2.96 9.94
CA HIS A 432 -12.27 4.15 9.58
C HIS A 432 -12.46 5.28 10.59
N PHE A 433 -11.34 5.90 10.95
CA PHE A 433 -11.25 6.96 11.95
C PHE A 433 -10.42 8.12 11.43
N ARG A 434 -10.89 9.33 11.68
CA ARG A 434 -10.08 10.54 11.56
C ARG A 434 -9.61 10.96 12.94
N ILE A 435 -8.30 10.92 13.17
CA ILE A 435 -7.68 11.30 14.45
C ILE A 435 -7.04 12.67 14.27
N VAL A 436 -7.64 13.70 14.84
CA VAL A 436 -7.07 15.05 14.89
C VAL A 436 -6.28 15.17 16.19
N GLY A 437 -5.01 15.52 16.11
CA GLY A 437 -4.14 15.64 17.29
C GLY A 437 -3.05 16.69 17.14
N ASP A 438 -2.39 16.97 18.24
CA ASP A 438 -1.21 17.82 18.32
C ASP A 438 0.05 17.01 18.08
N LEU A 439 0.77 17.31 17.00
CA LEU A 439 2.12 16.81 16.75
C LEU A 439 3.12 17.87 17.19
N ARG A 440 3.96 17.55 18.18
CA ARG A 440 5.12 18.33 18.58
C ARG A 440 6.38 17.70 18.01
N MET A 441 7.13 18.47 17.22
CA MET A 441 8.38 18.05 16.60
C MET A 441 9.30 19.26 16.44
N HIS A 442 10.60 19.09 16.74
CA HIS A 442 11.60 20.15 16.62
C HIS A 442 11.17 21.47 17.31
N GLY A 443 10.65 21.34 18.53
CA GLY A 443 10.21 22.48 19.36
C GLY A 443 8.87 23.12 18.95
N VAL A 444 8.29 22.76 17.80
CA VAL A 444 7.05 23.34 17.28
C VAL A 444 5.89 22.35 17.41
N THR A 445 4.73 22.83 17.86
CA THR A 445 3.49 22.05 17.91
C THR A 445 2.56 22.48 16.78
N ARG A 446 2.07 21.52 16.00
CA ARG A 446 1.10 21.73 14.93
C ARG A 446 -0.05 20.71 15.02
N PRO A 447 -1.28 21.11 14.70
CA PRO A 447 -2.36 20.16 14.53
C PRO A 447 -2.10 19.30 13.29
N VAL A 448 -2.24 17.99 13.43
CA VAL A 448 -2.09 17.00 12.37
C VAL A 448 -3.29 16.06 12.39
N THR A 449 -3.75 15.69 11.21
CA THR A 449 -4.84 14.72 11.03
C THR A 449 -4.26 13.40 10.54
N LEU A 450 -4.52 12.31 11.27
CA LEU A 450 -4.23 10.95 10.84
C LEU A 450 -5.52 10.31 10.32
N GLU A 451 -5.47 9.76 9.12
CA GLU A 451 -6.51 8.86 8.62
C GLU A 451 -6.13 7.44 9.03
N ALA A 452 -6.93 6.82 9.89
CA ALA A 452 -6.65 5.56 10.55
C ALA A 452 -7.70 4.50 10.23
N ILE A 453 -7.27 3.25 10.07
CA ILE A 453 -8.11 2.09 9.81
C ILE A 453 -7.88 1.08 10.92
N PHE A 454 -8.97 0.66 11.56
CA PHE A 454 -8.96 -0.40 12.56
C PHE A 454 -9.01 -1.77 11.89
N LEU A 455 -7.96 -2.56 12.06
CA LEU A 455 -7.83 -3.89 11.47
C LEU A 455 -8.45 -5.01 12.32
N GLY A 456 -9.01 -4.66 13.48
CA GLY A 456 -9.72 -5.57 14.37
C GLY A 456 -8.92 -5.95 15.62
N PHE A 457 -9.59 -6.75 16.45
CA PHE A 457 -9.00 -7.36 17.65
C PHE A 457 -8.50 -8.77 17.35
N GLY A 458 -7.45 -9.18 18.06
CA GLY A 458 -6.92 -10.55 18.03
C GLY A 458 -6.43 -10.98 19.41
N ARG A 459 -6.18 -12.29 19.57
CA ARG A 459 -5.40 -12.81 20.69
C ARG A 459 -4.06 -13.31 20.18
N ASP A 460 -3.00 -12.98 20.90
CA ASP A 460 -1.68 -13.54 20.62
C ASP A 460 -1.57 -15.00 21.12
N PRO A 461 -0.52 -15.75 20.73
CA PRO A 461 -0.27 -17.10 21.23
C PRO A 461 -0.09 -17.21 22.75
N TRP A 462 0.12 -16.09 23.46
CA TRP A 462 0.26 -16.01 24.91
C TRP A 462 -1.05 -15.61 25.61
N GLY A 463 -2.13 -15.44 24.86
CA GLY A 463 -3.48 -15.17 25.36
C GLY A 463 -3.81 -13.68 25.58
N GLN A 464 -2.89 -12.75 25.31
CA GLN A 464 -3.13 -11.31 25.46
C GLN A 464 -4.00 -10.79 24.32
N GLN A 465 -4.91 -9.86 24.63
CA GLN A 465 -5.72 -9.21 23.60
C GLN A 465 -4.92 -8.09 22.92
N ARG A 466 -5.04 -8.02 21.59
CA ARG A 466 -4.34 -7.05 20.75
C ARG A 466 -5.31 -6.36 19.81
N ALA A 467 -5.06 -5.08 19.55
CA ALA A 467 -5.79 -4.24 18.62
C ALA A 467 -4.80 -3.77 17.55
N SER A 468 -5.20 -3.80 16.28
CA SER A 468 -4.32 -3.39 15.18
C SER A 468 -4.91 -2.22 14.40
N PHE A 469 -4.07 -1.27 14.02
CA PHE A 469 -4.42 -0.10 13.23
C PHE A 469 -3.39 0.16 12.14
N THR A 470 -3.82 0.66 11.00
CA THR A 470 -2.96 1.44 10.11
C THR A 470 -3.35 2.89 10.21
N ALA A 471 -2.39 3.80 10.03
CA ALA A 471 -2.70 5.22 9.95
C ALA A 471 -1.71 5.96 9.05
N THR A 472 -2.16 7.03 8.41
CA THR A 472 -1.34 7.79 7.47
C THR A 472 -1.62 9.28 7.57
N THR A 473 -0.59 10.07 7.27
CA THR A 473 -0.70 11.53 7.15
C THR A 473 0.42 12.09 6.30
N ARG A 474 0.30 13.36 5.92
CA ARG A 474 1.35 14.12 5.25
C ARG A 474 1.55 15.43 6.00
N ILE A 475 2.80 15.79 6.23
CA ILE A 475 3.19 17.03 6.90
C ILE A 475 4.21 17.78 6.04
N ASP A 476 4.27 19.11 6.17
CA ASP A 476 5.38 19.89 5.65
C ASP A 476 6.45 20.05 6.74
N ARG A 477 7.68 19.59 6.48
CA ARG A 477 8.76 19.65 7.47
C ARG A 477 9.12 21.09 7.87
N ARG A 478 8.84 22.06 6.99
CA ARG A 478 9.13 23.49 7.23
C ARG A 478 8.19 24.07 8.28
N ASP A 479 6.99 23.51 8.44
CA ASP A 479 6.04 23.92 9.48
C ASP A 479 6.56 23.67 10.90
N PHE A 480 7.56 22.81 11.02
CA PHE A 480 8.27 22.44 12.26
C PHE A 480 9.68 23.05 12.33
N GLY A 481 10.03 23.95 11.42
CA GLY A 481 11.36 24.60 11.40
C GLY A 481 12.50 23.75 10.81
N ILE A 482 12.19 22.58 10.24
CA ILE A 482 13.18 21.72 9.59
C ILE A 482 13.32 22.17 8.13
N THR A 483 14.14 23.19 7.87
CA THR A 483 14.19 23.87 6.56
C THR A 483 15.45 23.61 5.73
N TRP A 484 16.42 22.86 6.25
CA TRP A 484 17.69 22.61 5.54
C TRP A 484 17.46 22.04 4.14
N ASN A 485 18.22 22.55 3.17
CA ASN A 485 18.26 22.04 1.80
C ASN A 485 19.60 22.46 1.17
N GLN A 486 20.11 21.65 0.24
CA GLN A 486 21.32 22.01 -0.50
C GLN A 486 20.93 22.63 -1.86
N PRO A 487 21.45 23.83 -2.20
CA PRO A 487 21.20 24.43 -3.51
C PRO A 487 21.85 23.61 -4.63
N LEU A 488 21.12 23.45 -5.74
CA LEU A 488 21.59 22.74 -6.94
C LEU A 488 21.97 23.74 -8.03
N GLU A 489 23.07 23.47 -8.75
CA GLU A 489 23.57 24.34 -9.85
C GLU A 489 22.54 24.57 -10.95
N ALA A 490 21.65 23.60 -11.19
CA ALA A 490 20.63 23.65 -12.25
C ALA A 490 19.31 24.33 -11.83
N GLY A 491 19.19 24.80 -10.59
CA GLY A 491 17.92 25.25 -10.02
C GLY A 491 16.99 24.08 -9.69
N GLY A 492 16.72 23.88 -8.40
CA GLY A 492 15.88 22.79 -7.90
C GLY A 492 16.11 22.52 -6.41
N ILE A 493 15.21 21.79 -5.78
CA ILE A 493 15.32 21.38 -4.38
C ILE A 493 15.81 19.94 -4.26
N MET A 494 16.85 19.72 -3.46
CA MET A 494 17.43 18.39 -3.24
C MET A 494 16.51 17.50 -2.43
N ILE A 495 15.84 18.07 -1.44
CA ILE A 495 14.91 17.36 -0.56
C ILE A 495 13.55 18.05 -0.65
N GLY A 496 12.49 17.26 -0.85
CA GLY A 496 11.11 17.75 -0.85
C GLY A 496 10.67 18.26 0.52
N ASP A 497 9.61 19.05 0.55
CA ASP A 497 9.10 19.63 1.80
C ASP A 497 8.04 18.74 2.45
N THR A 498 7.25 18.04 1.64
CA THR A 498 6.22 17.12 2.11
C THR A 498 6.80 15.78 2.55
N VAL A 499 6.57 15.41 3.80
CA VAL A 499 6.88 14.11 4.40
C VAL A 499 5.59 13.31 4.50
N THR A 500 5.56 12.12 3.91
CA THR A 500 4.47 11.16 4.12
C THR A 500 4.81 10.27 5.29
N ILE A 501 3.93 10.20 6.29
CA ILE A 501 4.04 9.35 7.47
C ILE A 501 3.08 8.18 7.32
N SER A 502 3.53 6.99 7.70
CA SER A 502 2.74 5.77 7.68
C SER A 502 3.00 4.95 8.94
N LEU A 503 1.92 4.52 9.56
CA LEU A 503 1.90 3.84 10.84
C LEU A 503 1.24 2.48 10.66
N ASN A 504 1.86 1.46 11.23
CA ASN A 504 1.25 0.15 11.44
C ASN A 504 1.40 -0.15 12.93
N ILE A 505 0.30 -0.14 13.68
CA ILE A 505 0.32 -0.12 15.14
C ILE A 505 -0.40 -1.35 15.66
N GLU A 506 0.23 -2.04 16.60
CA GLU A 506 -0.42 -3.07 17.40
C GLU A 506 -0.35 -2.65 18.86
N ALA A 507 -1.50 -2.62 19.54
CA ALA A 507 -1.61 -2.28 20.94
C ALA A 507 -2.10 -3.47 21.75
N VAL A 508 -1.57 -3.66 22.95
CA VAL A 508 -1.86 -4.79 23.86
C VAL A 508 -2.69 -4.29 25.03
N LYS A 509 -3.78 -4.99 25.33
CA LYS A 509 -4.58 -4.71 26.53
C LYS A 509 -3.79 -5.10 27.76
N ARG A 510 -3.44 -4.13 28.61
CA ARG A 510 -2.90 -4.41 29.95
C ARG A 510 -4.08 -4.59 30.91
N GLU A 511 -4.11 -5.69 31.65
CA GLU A 511 -5.02 -5.77 32.81
C GLU A 511 -4.49 -4.80 33.86
N ILE A 512 -5.34 -3.86 34.30
CA ILE A 512 -5.05 -3.05 35.48
C ILE A 512 -5.10 -4.01 36.67
N GLY A 513 -3.93 -4.43 37.14
CA GLY A 513 -3.84 -5.14 38.40
C GLY A 513 -4.41 -4.27 39.50
N MET A 514 -5.46 -4.73 40.18
CA MET A 514 -5.94 -4.13 41.42
C MET A 514 -4.85 -4.22 42.49
N ALA A 515 -3.92 -3.27 42.48
CA ALA A 515 -2.99 -3.04 43.59
C ALA A 515 -3.61 -1.98 44.50
N GLY A 516 -4.33 -2.40 45.53
CA GLY A 516 -4.86 -1.46 46.52
C GLY A 516 -6.05 -1.93 47.36
N GLN A 517 -6.04 -3.17 47.90
CA GLN A 517 -6.73 -3.40 49.17
C GLN A 517 -5.68 -3.55 50.25
N SER A 518 -5.43 -2.42 50.92
CA SER A 518 -4.66 -2.33 52.14
C SER A 518 -5.24 -3.30 53.17
N THR A 519 -4.48 -4.34 53.50
CA THR A 519 -4.61 -5.01 54.80
C THR A 519 -4.20 -4.01 55.86
N GLY A 520 -5.19 -3.43 56.54
CA GLY A 520 -4.99 -2.56 57.67
C GLY A 520 -6.31 -2.26 58.34
N GLU A 521 -6.63 -3.01 59.40
CA GLU A 521 -6.83 -2.47 60.75
C GLU A 521 -7.80 -3.34 61.57
N ALA A 522 -7.26 -4.04 62.57
CA ALA A 522 -7.87 -4.19 63.89
C ALA A 522 -6.88 -4.89 64.84
N ALA A 523 -5.96 -4.09 65.40
CA ALA A 523 -5.39 -4.38 66.71
C ALA A 523 -5.23 -3.04 67.44
N ARG A 524 -5.85 -2.96 68.62
CA ARG A 524 -5.70 -2.04 69.77
C ARG A 524 -7.09 -1.60 70.25
N ASP A 525 -7.46 -1.68 71.52
CA ASP A 525 -6.78 -2.09 72.75
C ASP A 525 -7.86 -2.30 73.83
N ALA A 526 -7.51 -3.05 74.87
CA ALA A 526 -7.98 -2.94 76.27
C ALA A 526 -9.47 -3.20 76.61
#